data_AF-A0A1E3VU23-F1
#
_entry.id   AF-A0A1E3VU23-F1
#
_cell.length_a   1.000
_cell.length_b   1.000
_cell.length_c   1.000
_cell.angle_alpha   90.00
_cell.angle_beta   90.00
_cell.angle_gamma   90.00
#
_symmetry.space_group_name_H-M   'P 1'
#
loop_
_entity.id
_entity.type
_entity.pdbx_description
1 polymer ?
#
loop_
_entity_poly.entity_id
_entity_poly.type
_entity_poly.pdbx_seq_one_letter_code
_entity_poly.pdbx_strand_id
1 'polypeptide(L)'
;MSEEFPHDFAYFARQVDVTILGQPRDGDPLVGQYALVERCLFASGRPVIIVPAGLSEVALDGTIVAAWDAAPRPRALNDALTFLKPAKRVVVLVGVADGAAEKDAPPVDYMMSHLERHGVSVDVVRVPTGEGDVGRLLLSQAKSLEADMIVMGAFHHSRWREFILGGVTLTMLEEANIPLFMAH
;
A
#
# COMPACT_ATOMS: atom_id res chain seq x y z
N MET A 1 -15.58 -8.13 -21.07
CA MET A 1 -14.59 -9.09 -20.54
C MET A 1 -15.37 -10.29 -20.04
N SER A 2 -14.98 -11.52 -20.38
CA SER A 2 -15.67 -12.73 -19.89
C SER A 2 -15.47 -12.88 -18.37
N GLU A 3 -16.42 -13.52 -17.68
CA GLU A 3 -16.30 -13.84 -16.24
C GLU A 3 -15.08 -14.74 -15.91
N GLU A 4 -14.47 -15.37 -16.91
CA GLU A 4 -13.28 -16.24 -16.77
C GLU A 4 -11.97 -15.46 -16.57
N PHE A 5 -11.84 -14.28 -17.18
CA PHE A 5 -10.58 -13.51 -17.18
C PHE A 5 -10.03 -13.20 -15.76
N PRO A 6 -10.84 -12.81 -14.77
CA PRO A 6 -10.35 -12.55 -13.41
C PRO A 6 -9.93 -13.82 -12.65
N HIS A 7 -10.49 -14.99 -12.97
CA HIS A 7 -10.17 -16.26 -12.32
C HIS A 7 -8.82 -16.81 -12.78
N ASP A 8 -8.56 -16.74 -14.08
CA ASP A 8 -7.26 -17.11 -14.66
C ASP A 8 -6.15 -16.20 -14.13
N PHE A 9 -6.45 -14.91 -13.96
CA PHE A 9 -5.47 -13.94 -13.46
C PHE A 9 -4.95 -14.28 -12.06
N ALA A 10 -5.83 -14.63 -11.11
CA ALA A 10 -5.42 -15.04 -9.77
C ALA A 10 -4.59 -16.34 -9.79
N TYR A 11 -4.88 -17.25 -10.72
CA TYR A 11 -4.09 -18.47 -10.90
C TYR A 11 -2.65 -18.17 -11.32
N PHE A 12 -2.45 -17.28 -12.29
CA PHE A 12 -1.12 -16.85 -12.70
C PHE A 12 -0.42 -16.04 -11.60
N ALA A 13 -1.13 -15.12 -10.94
CA ALA A 13 -0.57 -14.30 -9.87
C ALA A 13 0.02 -15.15 -8.73
N ARG A 14 -0.60 -16.29 -8.36
CA ARG A 14 -0.06 -17.20 -7.33
C ARG A 14 1.33 -17.75 -7.63
N GLN A 15 1.72 -17.80 -8.91
CA GLN A 15 2.96 -18.38 -9.39
C GLN A 15 4.11 -17.36 -9.46
N VAL A 16 3.86 -16.10 -9.13
CA VAL A 16 4.86 -15.03 -9.11
C VAL A 16 4.93 -14.38 -7.73
N ASP A 17 6.02 -13.66 -7.46
CA ASP A 17 6.20 -12.99 -6.18
C ASP A 17 5.46 -11.65 -6.08
N VAL A 18 5.29 -10.96 -7.21
CA VAL A 18 4.58 -9.68 -7.30
C VAL A 18 3.94 -9.52 -8.68
N THR A 19 2.76 -8.91 -8.72
CA THR A 19 2.08 -8.54 -9.95
C THR A 19 2.19 -7.03 -10.17
N ILE A 20 2.45 -6.58 -11.40
CA ILE A 20 2.50 -5.15 -11.74
C ILE A 20 1.27 -4.81 -12.59
N LEU A 21 0.52 -3.80 -12.18
CA LEU A 21 -0.65 -3.27 -12.88
C LEU A 21 -0.49 -1.77 -13.12
N GLY A 22 -1.06 -1.28 -14.22
CA GLY A 22 -1.23 0.16 -14.42
C GLY A 22 -2.34 0.70 -13.52
N GLN A 23 -2.20 1.96 -13.10
CA GLN A 23 -3.24 2.69 -12.41
C GLN A 23 -4.52 2.76 -13.26
N PRO A 24 -5.71 2.64 -12.64
CA PRO A 24 -6.96 2.79 -13.37
C PRO A 24 -7.05 4.14 -14.10
N ARG A 25 -7.53 4.13 -15.35
CA ARG A 25 -7.67 5.34 -16.17
C ARG A 25 -9.13 5.66 -16.47
N ASP A 26 -9.40 6.94 -16.67
CA ASP A 26 -10.69 7.41 -17.16
C ASP A 26 -11.04 6.73 -18.50
N GLY A 27 -12.21 6.10 -18.55
CA GLY A 27 -12.72 5.38 -19.73
C GLY A 27 -12.45 3.87 -19.73
N ASP A 28 -11.59 3.36 -18.85
CA ASP A 28 -11.50 1.92 -18.62
C ASP A 28 -12.71 1.45 -17.78
N PRO A 29 -13.18 0.21 -17.95
CA PRO A 29 -14.17 -0.35 -17.04
C PRO A 29 -13.57 -0.41 -15.62
N LEU A 30 -13.89 0.59 -14.77
CA LEU A 30 -13.39 0.72 -13.39
C LEU A 30 -13.55 -0.59 -12.61
N VAL A 31 -14.71 -1.25 -12.80
CA VAL A 31 -15.02 -2.55 -12.18
C VAL A 31 -13.99 -3.63 -12.55
N GLY A 32 -13.46 -3.61 -13.77
CA GLY A 32 -12.49 -4.60 -14.24
C GLY A 32 -11.12 -4.46 -13.60
N GLN A 33 -10.58 -3.24 -13.50
CA GLN A 33 -9.25 -3.01 -12.95
C GLN A 33 -9.23 -3.16 -11.42
N TYR A 34 -10.26 -2.68 -10.73
CA TYR A 34 -10.40 -2.92 -9.30
C TYR A 34 -10.61 -4.41 -8.98
N ALA A 35 -11.34 -5.14 -9.83
CA ALA A 35 -11.43 -6.59 -9.69
C ALA A 35 -10.07 -7.28 -9.86
N LEU A 36 -9.19 -6.84 -10.76
CA LEU A 36 -7.85 -7.43 -10.88
C LEU A 36 -6.99 -7.20 -9.63
N VAL A 37 -7.03 -5.99 -9.06
CA VAL A 37 -6.35 -5.65 -7.80
C VAL A 37 -6.89 -6.51 -6.65
N GLU A 38 -8.21 -6.60 -6.51
CA GLU A 38 -8.91 -7.44 -5.53
C GLU A 38 -8.50 -8.92 -5.67
N ARG A 39 -8.51 -9.47 -6.88
CA ARG A 39 -8.13 -10.86 -7.15
C ARG A 39 -6.65 -11.13 -6.88
N CYS A 40 -5.75 -10.20 -7.20
CA CYS A 40 -4.35 -10.29 -6.80
C CYS A 40 -4.24 -10.42 -5.28
N LEU A 41 -4.79 -9.45 -4.56
CA LEU A 41 -4.61 -9.35 -3.12
C LEU A 41 -5.26 -10.50 -2.36
N PHE A 42 -6.52 -10.82 -2.66
CA PHE A 42 -7.30 -11.78 -1.87
C PHE A 42 -7.36 -13.19 -2.45
N ALA A 43 -7.47 -13.34 -3.77
CA ALA A 43 -7.58 -14.66 -4.39
C ALA A 43 -6.20 -15.29 -4.65
N SER A 44 -5.16 -14.49 -4.87
CA SER A 44 -3.79 -14.99 -5.03
C SER A 44 -2.95 -14.92 -3.75
N GLY A 45 -3.24 -13.97 -2.85
CA GLY A 45 -2.44 -13.73 -1.64
C GLY A 45 -1.04 -13.17 -1.95
N ARG A 46 -0.85 -12.62 -3.15
CA ARG A 46 0.40 -11.98 -3.59
C ARG A 46 0.26 -10.46 -3.62
N PRO A 47 1.35 -9.73 -3.34
CA PRO A 47 1.38 -8.30 -3.50
C PRO A 47 1.14 -7.85 -4.94
N VAL A 48 0.66 -6.62 -5.07
CA VAL A 48 0.52 -5.93 -6.34
C VAL A 48 1.20 -4.56 -6.27
N ILE A 49 1.88 -4.19 -7.36
CA ILE A 49 2.40 -2.85 -7.58
C ILE A 49 1.49 -2.16 -8.59
N ILE A 50 0.95 -1.02 -8.20
CA ILE A 50 0.21 -0.13 -9.09
C ILE A 50 1.14 0.96 -9.57
N VAL A 51 1.28 1.09 -10.90
CA VAL A 51 2.13 2.09 -11.54
C VAL A 51 1.25 3.24 -12.02
N PRO A 52 1.39 4.46 -11.46
CA PRO A 52 0.65 5.64 -11.88
C PRO A 52 0.75 5.93 -13.38
N ALA A 53 -0.30 6.52 -13.93
CA ALA A 53 -0.28 6.98 -15.31
C ALA A 53 0.73 8.14 -15.47
N GLY A 54 1.45 8.16 -16.60
CA GLY A 54 2.36 9.25 -16.94
C GLY A 54 3.80 9.12 -16.41
N LEU A 55 4.11 8.07 -15.64
CA LEU A 55 5.50 7.74 -15.30
C LEU A 55 6.18 7.03 -16.47
N SER A 56 7.29 7.60 -16.96
CA SER A 56 8.15 6.98 -17.98
C SER A 56 9.28 6.15 -17.37
N GLU A 57 9.73 6.53 -16.18
CA GLU A 57 10.77 5.85 -15.41
C GLU A 57 10.41 5.90 -13.93
N VAL A 58 10.84 4.89 -13.18
CA VAL A 58 10.62 4.78 -11.74
C VAL A 58 11.94 4.39 -11.09
N ALA A 59 12.52 5.30 -10.31
CA ALA A 59 13.58 4.97 -9.37
C ALA A 59 12.95 4.54 -8.05
N LEU A 60 13.42 3.44 -7.44
CA LEU A 60 12.89 2.90 -6.18
C LEU A 60 13.99 2.78 -5.10
N ASP A 61 15.05 3.58 -5.22
CA ASP A 61 16.22 3.55 -4.35
C ASP A 61 16.34 4.77 -3.44
N GLY A 62 15.43 5.75 -3.51
CA GLY A 62 15.39 6.92 -2.63
C GLY A 62 14.58 6.65 -1.37
N THR A 63 13.41 7.28 -1.26
CA THR A 63 12.58 7.23 -0.05
C THR A 63 11.37 6.31 -0.27
N ILE A 64 11.22 5.28 0.56
CA ILE A 64 10.00 4.46 0.60
C ILE A 64 9.20 4.80 1.84
N VAL A 65 7.93 5.13 1.64
CA VAL A 65 6.98 5.42 2.72
C VAL A 65 6.09 4.21 2.95
N ALA A 66 5.99 3.75 4.19
CA ALA A 66 5.05 2.69 4.57
C ALA A 66 3.93 3.25 5.45
N ALA A 67 2.68 3.00 5.08
CA ALA A 67 1.53 3.33 5.90
C ALA A 67 1.27 2.25 6.96
N TRP A 68 1.22 2.65 8.23
CA TRP A 68 0.99 1.77 9.37
C TRP A 68 -0.27 2.16 10.14
N ASP A 69 -1.26 1.27 10.10
CA ASP A 69 -2.40 1.30 11.03
C ASP A 69 -2.17 0.23 12.12
N ALA A 70 -2.76 0.40 13.31
CA ALA A 70 -2.49 -0.44 14.50
C ALA A 70 -2.80 -1.94 14.35
N ALA A 71 -3.28 -2.40 13.20
CA ALA A 71 -3.53 -3.82 12.99
C ALA A 71 -2.25 -4.57 12.62
N PRO A 72 -2.05 -5.79 13.14
CA PRO A 72 -0.84 -6.57 12.90
C PRO A 72 -0.84 -7.12 11.48
N ARG A 73 -0.43 -6.32 10.49
CA ARG A 73 -0.11 -6.77 9.14
C ARG A 73 1.32 -6.43 8.75
N PRO A 74 2.30 -7.09 9.40
CA PRO A 74 3.69 -7.01 8.97
C PRO A 74 3.89 -7.55 7.54
N ARG A 75 2.90 -8.25 6.96
CA ARG A 75 2.99 -8.86 5.64
C ARG A 75 3.35 -7.86 4.54
N ALA A 76 2.72 -6.68 4.49
CA ALA A 76 3.04 -5.70 3.44
C ALA A 76 4.50 -5.24 3.51
N LEU A 77 5.01 -4.95 4.70
CA LEU A 77 6.42 -4.60 4.92
C LEU A 77 7.36 -5.77 4.60
N ASN A 78 6.99 -6.99 4.97
CA ASN A 78 7.78 -8.20 4.70
C ASN A 78 7.86 -8.51 3.21
N ASP A 79 6.74 -8.44 2.51
CA ASP A 79 6.67 -8.69 1.08
C ASP A 79 7.40 -7.58 0.29
N ALA A 80 7.46 -6.36 0.84
CA ALA A 80 8.18 -5.24 0.26
C ALA A 80 9.70 -5.25 0.52
N LEU A 81 10.26 -6.24 1.26
CA LEU A 81 11.68 -6.24 1.65
C LEU A 81 12.67 -6.07 0.47
N THR A 82 12.30 -6.54 -0.73
CA THR A 82 13.13 -6.38 -1.94
C THR A 82 13.30 -4.91 -2.35
N PHE A 83 12.34 -4.05 -2.00
CA PHE A 83 12.38 -2.61 -2.23
C PHE A 83 12.91 -1.86 -1.00
N LEU A 84 12.56 -2.30 0.21
CA LEU A 84 12.98 -1.64 1.44
C LEU A 84 14.49 -1.71 1.70
N LYS A 85 15.14 -2.83 1.37
CA LYS A 85 16.59 -3.02 1.60
C LYS A 85 17.50 -2.07 0.81
N PRO A 86 17.29 -1.87 -0.52
CA PRO A 86 18.12 -0.96 -1.29
C PRO A 86 17.73 0.52 -1.15
N ALA A 87 16.61 0.85 -0.51
CA ALA A 87 16.18 2.23 -0.33
C ALA A 87 17.16 3.02 0.55
N LYS A 88 17.48 4.26 0.14
CA LYS A 88 18.28 5.21 0.95
C LYS A 88 17.58 5.57 2.25
N ARG A 89 16.24 5.57 2.25
CA ARG A 89 15.43 5.90 3.42
C ARG A 89 14.12 5.13 3.43
N VAL A 90 13.75 4.58 4.57
CA VAL A 90 12.43 4.00 4.81
C VAL A 90 11.74 4.77 5.93
N VAL A 91 10.55 5.29 5.66
CA VAL A 91 9.75 6.05 6.63
C VAL A 91 8.43 5.32 6.88
N VAL A 92 8.14 5.02 8.13
CA VAL A 92 6.85 4.48 8.56
C VAL A 92 5.98 5.63 9.05
N LEU A 93 4.87 5.88 8.33
CA LEU A 93 3.85 6.82 8.73
C LEU A 93 2.82 6.13 9.62
N VAL A 94 2.68 6.64 10.84
CA VAL A 94 1.76 6.12 11.85
C VAL A 94 0.64 7.12 12.05
N GLY A 95 -0.59 6.73 11.70
CA GLY A 95 -1.77 7.53 11.98
C GLY A 95 -2.05 7.58 13.49
N VAL A 96 -2.27 8.77 14.03
CA VAL A 96 -2.67 9.00 15.42
C VAL A 96 -3.99 9.78 15.42
N ALA A 97 -4.98 9.28 16.16
CA ALA A 97 -6.26 9.97 16.28
C ALA A 97 -6.08 11.32 17.00
N ASP A 98 -6.85 12.33 16.61
CA ASP A 98 -6.79 13.65 17.23
C ASP A 98 -7.11 13.59 18.73
N GLY A 99 -6.24 14.21 19.54
CA GLY A 99 -6.36 14.22 21.00
C GLY A 99 -5.95 12.91 21.68
N ALA A 100 -5.52 11.88 20.93
CA ALA A 100 -4.94 10.67 21.51
C ALA A 100 -3.55 10.97 22.10
N ALA A 101 -3.23 10.35 23.23
CA ALA A 101 -1.89 10.46 23.79
C ALA A 101 -0.91 9.61 22.96
N GLU A 102 0.39 9.92 23.01
CA GLU A 102 1.40 9.17 22.24
C GLU A 102 1.40 7.66 22.57
N LYS A 103 1.05 7.29 23.80
CA LYS A 103 0.87 5.90 24.25
C LYS A 103 -0.29 5.16 23.56
N ASP A 104 -1.23 5.89 22.99
CA ASP A 104 -2.40 5.35 22.30
C ASP A 104 -2.13 5.18 20.80
N ALA A 105 -0.97 5.65 20.31
CA ALA A 105 -0.54 5.41 18.94
C ALA A 105 -0.25 3.92 18.70
N PRO A 106 -0.44 3.43 17.46
CA PRO A 106 -0.01 2.09 17.06
C PRO A 106 1.42 1.76 17.52
N PRO A 107 1.64 0.63 18.21
CA PRO A 107 3.00 0.23 18.60
C PRO A 107 3.82 -0.08 17.35
N VAL A 108 5.07 0.38 17.34
CA VAL A 108 6.01 0.21 16.21
C VAL A 108 7.22 -0.65 16.57
N ASP A 109 7.57 -0.77 17.86
CA ASP A 109 8.83 -1.36 18.31
C ASP A 109 9.07 -2.77 17.77
N TYR A 110 8.05 -3.63 17.77
CA TYR A 110 8.15 -4.99 17.24
C TYR A 110 8.34 -5.00 15.71
N MET A 111 7.69 -4.08 14.99
CA MET A 111 7.84 -3.93 13.54
C MET A 111 9.23 -3.39 13.19
N MET A 112 9.71 -2.38 13.93
CA MET A 112 11.06 -1.83 13.77
C MET A 112 12.12 -2.90 14.02
N SER A 113 12.03 -3.61 15.15
CA SER A 113 12.93 -4.70 15.50
C SER A 113 12.90 -5.83 14.45
N HIS A 114 11.75 -6.05 13.84
CA HIS A 114 11.59 -7.05 12.78
C HIS A 114 12.27 -6.64 11.49
N LEU A 115 12.08 -5.40 11.04
CA LEU A 115 12.76 -4.86 9.87
C LEU A 115 14.27 -4.73 10.06
N GLU A 116 14.71 -4.36 11.26
CA GLU A 116 16.13 -4.29 11.62
C GLU A 116 16.81 -5.66 11.50
N ARG A 117 16.16 -6.75 11.92
CA ARG A 117 16.66 -8.13 11.68
C ARG A 117 16.82 -8.47 10.20
N HIS A 118 16.09 -7.79 9.32
CA HIS A 118 16.21 -7.92 7.86
C HIS A 118 17.18 -6.89 7.24
N GLY A 119 17.85 -6.07 8.06
CA GLY A 119 18.80 -5.06 7.62
C GLY A 119 18.16 -3.76 7.14
N VAL A 120 16.91 -3.49 7.53
CA VAL A 120 16.17 -2.27 7.16
C VAL A 120 16.02 -1.38 8.40
N SER A 121 16.64 -0.21 8.39
CA SER A 121 16.40 0.85 9.38
C SER A 121 15.19 1.67 8.97
N VAL A 122 14.36 2.06 9.94
CA VAL A 122 13.12 2.81 9.68
C VAL A 122 13.03 4.07 10.54
N ASP A 123 12.68 5.19 9.89
CA ASP A 123 12.23 6.40 10.57
C ASP A 123 10.74 6.28 10.88
N VAL A 124 10.31 6.65 12.07
CA VAL A 124 8.88 6.67 12.43
C VAL A 124 8.39 8.12 12.48
N VAL A 125 7.37 8.43 11.70
CA VAL A 125 6.70 9.73 11.70
C VAL A 125 5.24 9.51 12.09
N ARG A 126 4.84 10.13 13.20
CA ARG A 126 3.45 10.11 13.67
C ARG A 126 2.69 11.28 13.06
N VAL A 127 1.55 10.99 12.46
CA VAL A 127 0.74 11.96 11.74
C VAL A 127 -0.66 12.00 12.34
N PRO A 128 -1.13 13.16 12.83
CA PRO A 128 -2.51 13.35 13.24
C PRO A 128 -3.44 13.10 12.05
N THR A 129 -4.40 12.19 12.19
CA THR A 129 -5.30 11.85 11.08
C THR A 129 -6.41 12.87 10.88
N GLY A 130 -6.78 13.63 11.93
CA GLY A 130 -7.90 14.57 11.88
C GLY A 130 -9.23 13.92 11.48
N GLU A 131 -10.18 14.76 11.06
CA GLU A 131 -11.45 14.35 10.43
C GLU A 131 -11.34 14.24 8.88
N GLY A 132 -10.13 14.33 8.33
CA GLY A 132 -9.88 14.37 6.88
C GLY A 132 -9.80 13.01 6.20
N ASP A 133 -9.66 13.04 4.87
CA ASP A 133 -9.38 11.83 4.07
C ASP A 133 -7.94 11.35 4.35
N VAL A 134 -7.84 10.20 5.04
CA VAL A 134 -6.56 9.57 5.40
C VAL A 134 -5.72 9.19 4.17
N GLY A 135 -6.34 8.82 3.05
CA GLY A 135 -5.64 8.54 1.79
C GLY A 135 -4.97 9.80 1.24
N ARG A 136 -5.71 10.92 1.18
CA ARG A 136 -5.12 12.21 0.76
C ARG A 136 -4.04 12.70 1.70
N LEU A 137 -4.22 12.51 3.01
CA LEU A 137 -3.20 12.80 4.01
C LEU A 137 -1.94 11.97 3.74
N LEU A 138 -2.07 10.66 3.53
CA LEU A 138 -0.95 9.77 3.20
C LEU A 138 -0.22 10.21 1.93
N LEU A 139 -0.94 10.53 0.85
CA LEU A 139 -0.36 11.06 -0.39
C LEU A 139 0.37 12.39 -0.15
N SER A 140 -0.20 13.28 0.67
CA SER A 140 0.43 14.55 1.01
C SER A 140 1.75 14.37 1.78
N GLN A 141 1.78 13.44 2.74
CA GLN A 141 2.98 13.14 3.52
C GLN A 141 4.04 12.45 2.67
N ALA A 142 3.65 11.50 1.82
CA ALA A 142 4.56 10.86 0.88
C ALA A 142 5.21 11.89 -0.05
N LYS A 143 4.43 12.84 -0.57
CA LYS A 143 4.94 13.96 -1.37
C LYS A 143 5.92 14.84 -0.58
N SER A 144 5.60 15.21 0.66
CA SER A 144 6.48 16.01 1.52
C SER A 144 7.80 15.31 1.87
N LEU A 145 7.79 13.97 1.89
CA LEU A 145 8.97 13.14 2.12
C LEU A 145 9.73 12.79 0.84
N GLU A 146 9.29 13.31 -0.31
CA GLU A 146 9.84 12.98 -1.63
C GLU A 146 9.90 11.46 -1.83
N ALA A 147 8.80 10.77 -1.48
CA ALA A 147 8.72 9.32 -1.59
C ALA A 147 8.68 8.87 -3.05
N ASP A 148 9.40 7.80 -3.33
CA ASP A 148 9.43 7.11 -4.62
C ASP A 148 8.37 6.00 -4.70
N MET A 149 7.93 5.48 -3.55
CA MET A 149 6.91 4.43 -3.45
C MET A 149 6.18 4.52 -2.11
N ILE A 150 4.90 4.15 -2.13
CA ILE A 150 4.10 3.93 -0.92
C ILE A 150 3.83 2.43 -0.76
N VAL A 151 4.17 1.88 0.41
CA VAL A 151 3.86 0.52 0.84
C VAL A 151 2.67 0.58 1.78
N MET A 152 1.61 -0.18 1.51
CA MET A 152 0.44 -0.22 2.38
C MET A 152 -0.20 -1.60 2.46
N GLY A 153 -0.80 -1.89 3.61
CA GLY A 153 -1.73 -3.00 3.74
C GLY A 153 -3.04 -2.68 3.02
N ALA A 154 -3.58 -3.65 2.30
CA ALA A 154 -4.85 -3.49 1.59
C ALA A 154 -6.03 -3.94 2.48
N PHE A 155 -7.05 -3.08 2.60
CA PHE A 155 -8.37 -3.33 3.23
C PHE A 155 -8.37 -3.62 4.75
N HIS A 156 -9.42 -3.27 5.48
CA HIS A 156 -9.59 -3.61 6.91
C HIS A 156 -10.96 -4.30 7.10
N HIS A 157 -10.98 -5.45 7.81
CA HIS A 157 -12.15 -6.23 8.27
C HIS A 157 -13.21 -6.77 7.26
N SER A 158 -13.16 -8.09 7.04
CA SER A 158 -14.25 -9.11 7.04
C SER A 158 -15.65 -8.92 6.40
N ARG A 159 -16.02 -7.80 5.76
CA ARG A 159 -17.34 -7.66 5.12
C ARG A 159 -17.37 -6.96 3.75
N TRP A 160 -16.30 -7.05 2.97
CA TRP A 160 -16.17 -6.31 1.71
C TRP A 160 -16.59 -7.09 0.46
N ARG A 161 -17.67 -7.89 0.56
CA ARG A 161 -18.26 -8.52 -0.63
C ARG A 161 -19.33 -7.66 -1.31
N GLU A 162 -19.80 -6.59 -0.68
CA GLU A 162 -20.92 -5.78 -1.22
C GLU A 162 -20.62 -4.29 -1.46
N PHE A 163 -19.45 -3.76 -1.07
CA PHE A 163 -19.05 -2.40 -1.44
C PHE A 163 -17.57 -2.33 -1.83
N ILE A 164 -17.33 -1.58 -2.90
CA ILE A 164 -16.09 -1.36 -3.62
C ILE A 164 -15.12 -0.60 -2.70
N LEU A 165 -13.92 -1.13 -2.47
CA LEU A 165 -12.71 -0.47 -1.93
C LEU A 165 -12.93 0.51 -0.75
N GLY A 166 -12.40 0.22 0.44
CA GLY A 166 -12.43 1.18 1.55
C GLY A 166 -11.89 2.55 1.12
N GLY A 167 -12.47 3.65 1.63
CA GLY A 167 -12.23 5.01 1.13
C GLY A 167 -10.75 5.36 0.94
N VAL A 168 -9.89 4.98 1.88
CA VAL A 168 -8.44 5.14 1.75
C VAL A 168 -7.89 4.40 0.53
N THR A 169 -8.21 3.12 0.37
CA THR A 169 -7.70 2.32 -0.76
C THR A 169 -8.17 2.87 -2.10
N LEU A 170 -9.43 3.31 -2.19
CA LEU A 170 -9.95 3.93 -3.41
C LEU A 170 -9.20 5.23 -3.74
N THR A 171 -9.09 6.14 -2.77
CA THR A 171 -8.33 7.39 -2.91
C THR A 171 -6.89 7.13 -3.35
N MET A 172 -6.22 6.12 -2.78
CA MET A 172 -4.86 5.77 -3.17
C MET A 172 -4.81 5.28 -4.63
N LEU A 173 -5.68 4.36 -5.03
CA LEU A 173 -5.70 3.84 -6.41
C LEU A 173 -6.01 4.93 -7.44
N GLU A 174 -6.86 5.89 -7.12
CA GLU A 174 -7.29 6.95 -8.05
C GLU A 174 -6.32 8.14 -8.10
N GLU A 175 -5.75 8.53 -6.96
CA GLU A 175 -5.02 9.80 -6.83
C GLU A 175 -3.49 9.66 -6.69
N ALA A 176 -2.97 8.44 -6.50
CA ALA A 176 -1.52 8.25 -6.37
C ALA A 176 -0.76 8.65 -7.64
N ASN A 177 0.31 9.42 -7.45
CA ASN A 177 1.23 9.86 -8.50
C ASN A 177 2.63 9.22 -8.41
N ILE A 178 2.82 8.30 -7.46
CA ILE A 178 3.99 7.44 -7.29
C ILE A 178 3.55 5.98 -7.11
N PRO A 179 4.40 4.98 -7.44
CA PRO A 179 4.09 3.57 -7.29
C PRO A 179 3.48 3.20 -5.94
N LEU A 180 2.44 2.37 -5.98
CA LEU A 180 1.81 1.80 -4.77
C LEU A 180 2.10 0.31 -4.68
N PHE A 181 2.77 -0.12 -3.63
CA PHE A 181 2.91 -1.52 -3.25
C PHE A 181 1.82 -1.88 -2.25
N MET A 182 0.97 -2.84 -2.60
CA MET A 182 -0.16 -3.27 -1.77
C MET A 182 -0.06 -4.77 -1.49
N ALA A 183 -0.30 -5.18 -0.25
CA ALA A 183 -0.41 -6.58 0.14
C ALA A 183 -1.54 -6.80 1.16
N HIS A 184 -2.09 -8.01 1.23
CA HIS A 184 -3.18 -8.38 2.14
C HIS A 184 -2.70 -9.19 3.34
#